data_AF-A0A978U3B6-F1
#
_entry.id   AF-A0A978U3B6-F1
#
_cell.length_a   1.000
_cell.length_b   1.000
_cell.length_c   1.000
_cell.angle_alpha   90.00
_cell.angle_beta   90.00
_cell.angle_gamma   90.00
#
_symmetry.space_group_name_H-M   'P 1'
#
loop_
_entity.id
_entity.type
_entity.pdbx_description
1 polymer ?
#
loop_
_entity_poly.entity_id
_entity_poly.type
_entity_poly.pdbx_seq_one_letter_code
_entity_poly.pdbx_strand_id
1 'polypeptide(L)' 'MTLMAAGAGGADLSIFTAVYVVGFIAAVAIGSIAWYNSKRPPGWEDKERPKVVPKIDTEENS' A
#
# COMPACT_ATOMS: atom_id res chain seq x y z
N MET A 1 17.93 22.50 -38.79
CA MET A 1 16.77 21.81 -38.16
C MET A 1 17.32 20.58 -37.46
N THR A 2 17.66 20.72 -36.17
CA THR A 2 18.20 19.62 -35.35
C THR A 2 17.04 19.02 -34.58
N LEU A 3 16.76 17.73 -34.79
CA LEU A 3 15.85 16.98 -33.93
C LEU A 3 16.50 16.86 -32.53
N MET A 4 15.86 17.44 -31.52
CA MET A 4 16.10 17.05 -30.13
C MET A 4 15.50 15.66 -29.94
N ALA A 5 16.35 14.66 -29.69
CA ALA A 5 15.91 13.36 -29.22
C ALA A 5 15.20 13.54 -27.87
N ALA A 6 13.97 13.07 -27.76
CA ALA A 6 13.29 12.96 -26.47
C ALA A 6 14.04 11.91 -25.63
N GLY A 7 14.97 12.37 -24.80
CA GLY A 7 15.48 11.57 -23.70
C GLY A 7 14.30 11.26 -22.79
N ALA A 8 13.92 9.99 -22.70
CA ALA A 8 13.14 9.52 -21.57
C ALA A 8 13.93 9.92 -20.33
N GLY A 9 13.44 10.94 -19.62
CA GLY A 9 14.01 11.38 -18.35
C GLY A 9 14.01 10.19 -17.42
N GLY A 10 15.16 9.51 -17.30
CA GLY A 10 15.42 8.62 -16.19
C GLY A 10 15.14 9.46 -14.97
N ALA A 11 14.12 9.09 -14.21
CA ALA A 11 13.78 9.79 -12.99
C ALA A 11 15.07 9.91 -12.18
N ASP A 12 15.55 11.13 -11.96
CA ASP A 12 16.49 11.42 -10.90
C ASP A 12 15.74 11.11 -9.60
N LEU A 13 15.64 9.83 -9.27
CA LEU A 13 15.05 9.31 -8.05
C LEU A 13 16.00 9.75 -6.96
N SER A 14 15.85 11.00 -6.52
CA SER A 14 16.47 11.47 -5.31
C SER A 14 16.18 10.44 -4.23
N ILE A 15 17.18 10.12 -3.41
CA ILE A 15 17.05 9.10 -2.37
C ILE A 15 15.81 9.40 -1.50
N PHE A 16 15.49 10.68 -1.32
CA PHE A 16 14.27 11.14 -0.66
C PHE A 16 12.99 10.67 -1.38
N THR A 17 12.87 10.90 -2.69
CA THR A 17 11.71 10.45 -3.48
C THR A 17 11.56 8.92 -3.41
N ALA A 18 12.67 8.18 -3.53
CA ALA A 18 12.64 6.72 -3.45
C ALA A 18 12.14 6.23 -2.08
N VAL A 19 12.65 6.81 -0.98
CA VAL A 19 12.21 6.49 0.38
C VAL A 19 10.73 6.80 0.58
N TYR A 20 10.23 7.94 0.07
CA TYR A 20 8.82 8.29 0.17
C TYR A 20 7.92 7.28 -0.54
N VAL A 21 8.29 6.84 -1.75
CA VAL A 21 7.49 5.86 -2.50
C VAL A 21 7.45 4.52 -1.76
N VAL A 22 8.61 4.03 -1.31
CA VAL A 22 8.68 2.75 -0.57
C VAL A 22 7.92 2.83 0.75
N GLY A 23 8.10 3.91 1.51
CA GLY A 23 7.39 4.15 2.77
C GLY A 23 5.88 4.27 2.58
N PHE A 24 5.44 4.95 1.52
CA PHE A 24 4.03 5.05 1.18
C PHE A 24 3.42 3.69 0.83
N ILE A 25 4.11 2.89 0.01
CA ILE A 25 3.66 1.53 -0.33
C ILE A 25 3.53 0.68 0.94
N ALA A 26 4.54 0.72 1.83
CA ALA A 26 4.50 0.00 3.09
C ALA A 26 3.33 0.47 3.98
N ALA A 27 3.10 1.77 4.09
CA ALA A 27 2.02 2.34 4.88
C ALA A 27 0.64 1.92 4.35
N VAL A 28 0.42 1.99 3.02
CA VAL A 28 -0.83 1.57 2.39
C VAL A 28 -1.06 0.07 2.56
N ALA A 29 -0.03 -0.75 2.38
CA ALA A 29 -0.14 -2.19 2.55
C ALA A 29 -0.50 -2.57 3.99
N ILE A 30 0.25 -2.06 4.98
CA ILE A 30 0.01 -2.36 6.40
C ILE A 30 -1.34 -1.80 6.85
N GLY A 31 -1.67 -0.55 6.48
CA GLY A 31 -2.95 0.07 6.82
C GLY A 31 -4.14 -0.69 6.23
N SER A 32 -4.01 -1.18 4.99
CA SER A 32 -5.04 -2.03 4.37
C SER A 32 -5.22 -3.33 5.14
N ILE A 33 -4.13 -4.03 5.46
CA ILE A 33 -4.19 -5.29 6.22
C ILE A 33 -4.83 -5.05 7.60
N ALA A 34 -4.43 -4.00 8.30
CA ALA A 34 -4.98 -3.64 9.60
C ALA A 34 -6.49 -3.32 9.51
N TRP A 35 -6.91 -2.53 8.52
CA TRP A 35 -8.30 -2.18 8.33
C TRP A 35 -9.19 -3.41 8.07
N TYR A 36 -8.73 -4.33 7.21
CA TYR A 36 -9.45 -5.57 6.92
C TYR A 36 -9.46 -6.60 8.06
N ASN A 37 -8.53 -6.51 9.02
CA ASN A 37 -8.54 -7.31 10.25
C ASN A 37 -9.25 -6.59 11.43
N SER A 38 -9.59 -5.30 11.28
CA SER A 38 -10.33 -4.53 12.27
C SER A 38 -11.84 -4.90 12.29
N LYS A 39 -12.56 -4.38 13.29
CA LYS A 39 -14.02 -4.54 13.38
C LYS A 39 -14.67 -3.95 12.12
N ARG A 40 -15.54 -4.72 11.50
CA ARG A 40 -16.29 -4.28 10.31
C ARG A 40 -17.23 -3.13 10.71
N PRO A 41 -17.38 -2.09 9.86
CA PRO A 41 -18.35 -1.03 10.11
C PRO A 41 -19.79 -1.58 10.02
N PRO A 42 -20.78 -0.88 10.61
CA PRO A 42 -22.18 -1.30 10.55
C PRO A 42 -22.67 -1.40 9.10
N GLY A 43 -23.41 -2.45 8.74
CA GLY A 43 -23.89 -2.70 7.37
C GLY A 43 -22.90 -3.43 6.45
N TRP A 44 -21.79 -3.92 7.00
CA TRP A 44 -20.75 -4.71 6.31
C TRP A 44 -20.62 -6.13 6.88
N GLU A 45 -21.62 -6.60 7.62
CA GLU A 45 -21.67 -7.92 8.24
C GLU A 45 -21.54 -9.04 7.19
N ASP A 46 -22.22 -8.88 6.04
CA ASP A 46 -22.25 -9.86 4.94
C ASP A 46 -21.07 -9.74 3.96
N LYS A 47 -20.15 -8.78 4.17
CA LYS A 47 -19.00 -8.58 3.28
C LYS A 47 -17.83 -9.49 3.68
N GLU A 48 -17.44 -10.38 2.77
CA GLU A 48 -16.25 -11.19 2.95
C GLU A 48 -14.98 -10.36 2.81
N ARG A 49 -14.01 -10.65 3.68
CA ARG A 49 -12.67 -10.07 3.63
C ARG A 49 -11.96 -10.57 2.36
N PRO A 50 -11.29 -9.69 1.59
CA PRO A 50 -10.57 -10.11 0.38
C PRO A 50 -9.52 -11.19 0.65
N LYS A 51 -9.43 -12.21 -0.22
CA LYS A 51 -8.48 -13.33 -0.09
C LYS A 51 -7.00 -12.91 -0.11
N VAL A 52 -6.70 -11.73 -0.69
CA VAL A 52 -5.34 -11.17 -0.79
C VAL A 52 -4.79 -10.72 0.56
N VAL A 53 -5.66 -10.46 1.53
CA VAL A 53 -5.23 -10.00 2.85
C VAL A 53 -4.89 -11.24 3.71
N PRO A 54 -3.75 -11.30 4.38
CA PRO A 54 -3.49 -12.33 5.39
C PRO A 54 -4.38 -12.11 6.61
N LYS A 55 -4.87 -13.19 7.20
CA LYS A 55 -5.49 -13.13 8.53
C LYS A 55 -4.36 -13.00 9.54
N ILE A 56 -4.37 -11.95 10.34
CA ILE A 56 -3.44 -11.82 11.46
C ILE A 56 -4.19 -12.28 12.70
N ASP A 57 -3.84 -13.48 13.19
CA ASP A 57 -4.30 -13.93 14.50
C ASP A 57 -3.55 -13.10 15.53
N THR A 58 -4.22 -12.04 16.02
CA THR A 58 -3.67 -11.21 17.08
C THR A 58 -3.94 -11.98 18.37
N GLU A 59 -2.90 -12.38 19.10
CA GLU A 59 -3.03 -13.03 20.40
C GLU A 59 -3.52 -12.01 21.45
N GLU A 60 -4.77 -11.57 21.33
CA GLU A 60 -5.51 -10.85 22.37
C GLU A 60 -6.32 -11.86 23.20
N ASN A 61 -5.66 -12.94 23.62
CA ASN A 61 -6.18 -13.90 24.59
C ASN A 61 -5.01 -14.55 25.34
N SER A 62 -4.38 -13.77 26.22
CA SER A 62 -3.64 -14.29 27.36
C SER A 62 -4.12 -13.63 28.64
#